data_AF-A0A5E4M6J9-F1
#
_entry.id   AF-A0A5E4M6J9-F1
#
_cell.length_a   1.000
_cell.length_b   1.000
_cell.length_c   1.000
_cell.angle_alpha   90.00
_cell.angle_beta   90.00
_cell.angle_gamma   90.00
#
_symmetry.space_group_name_H-M   'P 1'
#
loop_
_entity.id
_entity.type
_entity.pdbx_description
1 polymer ?
#
loop_
_entity_poly.entity_id
_entity_poly.type
_entity_poly.pdbx_seq_one_letter_code
_entity_poly.pdbx_strand_id
1 'polypeptide(L)'
;MDLLFWSIIFSYLNFLSIKFTPKLISLFLYYYNGEQKIKSEILLLEKEQSKISIVKEFAKHAKLQRKINMLIKQMEYNFQKNVSRNMKIKMTCTLILYFFSVVSNYIFISKYRYEIVLDQLPSEWFSPFSWLISWPLSKVGTMSFFFWFCCTNYVAQATVNGSLVLRKLKSILLCSTKMDFLNDVVQVNGRQPKQLTWVKDTHMNEQVTF
;
A
#
# COMPACT_ATOMS: atom_id res chain seq x y z
N MET A 1 21.17 -31.70 -9.43
CA MET A 1 21.51 -30.30 -9.05
C MET A 1 20.59 -29.29 -9.72
N ASP A 2 20.38 -29.36 -11.04
CA ASP A 2 19.56 -28.38 -11.78
C ASP A 2 18.14 -28.21 -11.26
N LEU A 3 17.49 -29.30 -10.83
CA LEU A 3 16.15 -29.28 -10.25
C LEU A 3 16.04 -28.37 -9.00
N LEU A 4 17.07 -28.34 -8.17
CA LEU A 4 17.08 -27.55 -6.93
C LEU A 4 17.17 -26.07 -7.25
N PHE A 5 18.03 -25.69 -8.19
CA PHE A 5 18.11 -24.32 -8.68
C PHE A 5 16.79 -23.86 -9.28
N TRP A 6 16.17 -24.69 -10.13
CA TRP A 6 14.85 -24.40 -10.69
C TRP A 6 13.76 -24.26 -9.62
N SER A 7 13.78 -25.07 -8.56
CA SER A 7 12.81 -24.97 -7.46
C SER A 7 12.93 -23.66 -6.68
N ILE A 8 14.16 -23.20 -6.43
CA ILE A 8 14.43 -21.93 -5.73
C ILE A 8 13.96 -20.77 -6.60
N ILE A 9 14.35 -20.76 -7.88
CA ILE A 9 13.96 -19.71 -8.85
C ILE A 9 12.44 -19.65 -8.95
N PHE A 10 11.77 -20.79 -9.08
CA PHE A 10 10.32 -20.87 -9.19
C PHE A 10 9.60 -20.36 -7.92
N SER A 11 10.10 -20.71 -6.73
CA SER A 11 9.54 -20.22 -5.46
C SER A 11 9.68 -18.70 -5.32
N TYR A 12 10.87 -18.16 -5.59
CA TYR A 12 11.11 -16.71 -5.55
C TYR A 12 10.29 -15.94 -6.59
N LEU A 13 10.16 -16.46 -7.82
CA LEU A 13 9.39 -15.83 -8.90
C LEU A 13 7.90 -15.73 -8.56
N ASN A 14 7.31 -16.82 -8.04
CA ASN A 14 5.92 -16.85 -7.60
C ASN A 14 5.66 -15.83 -6.49
N PHE A 15 6.55 -15.75 -5.50
CA PHE A 15 6.40 -14.80 -4.40
C PHE A 15 6.57 -13.35 -4.87
N LEU A 16 7.55 -13.09 -5.74
CA LEU A 16 7.79 -11.76 -6.32
C LEU A 16 6.58 -11.28 -7.11
N SER A 17 5.95 -12.17 -7.89
CA SER A 17 4.76 -11.89 -8.68
C SER A 17 3.59 -11.41 -7.81
N ILE A 18 3.29 -12.10 -6.70
CA ILE A 18 2.21 -11.72 -5.77
C ILE A 18 2.45 -10.32 -5.18
N LYS A 19 3.70 -9.99 -4.84
CA LYS A 19 4.05 -8.68 -4.27
C LYS A 19 4.00 -7.54 -5.29
N PHE A 20 4.41 -7.82 -6.53
CA PHE A 20 4.45 -6.80 -7.59
C PHE A 20 3.05 -6.50 -8.15
N THR A 21 2.17 -7.50 -8.13
CA THR A 21 0.77 -7.42 -8.58
C THR A 21 0.00 -6.18 -8.10
N PRO A 22 -0.16 -5.90 -6.78
CA PRO A 22 -0.95 -4.75 -6.33
C PRO A 22 -0.34 -3.42 -6.76
N LYS A 23 0.99 -3.36 -6.94
CA LYS A 23 1.70 -2.18 -7.42
C LYS A 23 1.47 -1.97 -8.91
N LEU A 24 1.56 -3.02 -9.72
CA LEU A 24 1.22 -2.96 -11.14
C LEU A 24 -0.25 -2.59 -11.36
N ILE A 25 -1.16 -3.21 -10.62
CA ILE A 25 -2.59 -2.87 -10.70
C ILE A 25 -2.81 -1.41 -10.32
N SER A 26 -2.12 -0.91 -9.28
CA SER A 26 -2.23 0.51 -8.91
C SER A 26 -1.70 1.44 -10.00
N LEU A 27 -0.60 1.07 -10.67
CA LEU A 27 -0.02 1.83 -11.77
C LEU A 27 -0.94 1.83 -12.99
N PHE A 28 -1.52 0.67 -13.31
CA PHE A 28 -2.42 0.50 -14.44
C PHE A 28 -3.75 1.26 -14.22
N LEU A 29 -4.31 1.18 -13.02
CA LEU A 29 -5.50 1.94 -12.63
C LEU A 29 -5.23 3.45 -12.60
N TYR A 30 -4.03 3.87 -12.18
CA TYR A 30 -3.62 5.27 -12.25
C TYR A 30 -3.54 5.77 -13.71
N TYR A 31 -2.99 4.96 -14.61
CA TYR A 31 -2.91 5.30 -16.04
C TYR A 31 -4.30 5.39 -16.71
N TYR A 32 -5.23 4.51 -16.33
CA TYR A 32 -6.57 4.46 -16.93
C TYR A 32 -7.55 5.48 -16.34
N ASN A 33 -7.33 5.92 -15.09
CA ASN A 33 -8.13 6.97 -14.47
C ASN A 33 -7.80 8.31 -15.13
N GLY A 34 -8.59 8.69 -16.14
CA GLY A 34 -8.56 9.97 -16.87
C GLY A 34 -8.85 11.21 -16.02
N GLU A 35 -8.51 11.21 -14.72
CA GLU A 35 -8.67 12.33 -13.78
C GLU A 35 -7.89 13.58 -14.19
N GLN A 36 -6.96 13.46 -15.14
CA GLN A 36 -6.24 14.59 -15.73
C GLN A 36 -7.18 15.59 -16.40
N LYS A 37 -8.28 15.13 -17.03
CA LYS A 37 -9.23 16.02 -17.73
C LYS A 37 -10.02 16.93 -16.76
N ILE A 38 -10.51 16.37 -15.66
CA ILE A 38 -11.26 17.12 -14.64
C ILE A 38 -10.33 18.11 -13.92
N LYS A 39 -9.08 17.71 -13.64
CA LYS A 39 -8.07 18.61 -13.06
C LYS A 39 -7.72 19.78 -13.99
N SER A 40 -7.61 19.52 -15.30
CA SER A 40 -7.35 20.59 -16.28
C SER A 40 -8.52 21.57 -16.40
N GLU A 41 -9.77 21.09 -16.32
CA GLU A 41 -10.95 21.98 -16.34
C GLU A 41 -11.04 22.86 -15.09
N ILE A 42 -10.69 22.33 -13.91
CA ILE A 42 -10.65 23.10 -12.66
C ILE A 42 -9.60 24.21 -12.76
N LEU A 43 -8.37 23.88 -13.21
CA LEU A 43 -7.30 24.87 -13.36
C LEU A 43 -7.62 25.95 -14.40
N LEU A 44 -8.35 25.60 -15.47
CA LEU A 44 -8.77 26.55 -16.49
C LEU A 44 -9.80 27.53 -15.91
N LEU A 45 -10.79 27.02 -15.16
CA LEU A 45 -11.83 27.85 -14.53
C LEU A 45 -11.29 28.73 -13.39
N GLU A 46 -10.30 28.26 -12.62
CA GLU A 46 -9.57 29.11 -11.64
C GLU A 46 -8.83 30.26 -12.33
N LYS A 47 -8.22 29.98 -13.49
CA LYS A 47 -7.51 30.98 -14.29
C LYS A 47 -8.48 32.02 -14.89
N GLU A 48 -9.66 31.59 -15.31
CA GLU A 48 -10.74 32.51 -15.73
C GLU A 48 -11.26 33.35 -14.56
N GLN A 49 -11.37 32.77 -13.36
CA GLN A 49 -11.78 33.51 -12.16
C GLN A 49 -10.80 34.61 -11.79
N SER A 50 -9.49 34.33 -11.88
CA SER A 50 -8.43 35.31 -11.55
C SER A 50 -8.38 36.53 -12.48
N LYS A 51 -8.99 36.44 -13.68
CA LYS A 51 -9.08 37.56 -14.63
C LYS A 51 -10.23 38.51 -14.36
N ILE A 52 -11.22 38.13 -13.54
CA ILE A 52 -12.42 38.91 -13.28
C ILE A 52 -12.25 39.72 -11.99
N SER A 53 -12.44 41.04 -12.05
CA SER A 53 -12.39 41.91 -10.88
C SER A 53 -13.61 41.67 -9.97
N ILE A 54 -13.36 41.08 -8.80
CA ILE A 54 -14.33 40.80 -7.71
C ILE A 54 -15.24 41.99 -7.38
N VAL A 55 -14.71 43.20 -7.50
CA VAL A 55 -15.36 44.43 -7.00
C VAL A 55 -16.42 44.98 -7.98
N LYS A 56 -16.30 44.73 -9.28
CA LYS A 56 -17.26 45.24 -10.30
C LYS A 56 -18.27 44.19 -10.78
N GLU A 57 -17.95 42.90 -10.70
CA GLU A 57 -18.78 41.82 -11.24
C GLU A 57 -19.04 40.69 -10.22
N PHE A 58 -19.41 41.06 -8.99
CA PHE A 58 -19.66 40.10 -7.89
C PHE A 58 -20.64 38.97 -8.28
N ALA A 59 -21.69 39.29 -9.06
CA ALA A 59 -22.64 38.30 -9.54
C ALA A 59 -22.01 37.25 -10.48
N LYS A 60 -21.08 37.64 -11.36
CA LYS A 60 -20.35 36.70 -12.23
C LYS A 60 -19.34 35.90 -11.42
N HIS A 61 -18.63 36.52 -10.48
CA HIS A 61 -17.69 35.84 -9.59
C HIS A 61 -18.40 34.78 -8.74
N ALA A 62 -19.55 35.10 -8.14
CA ALA A 62 -20.35 34.15 -7.35
C ALA A 62 -20.86 32.98 -8.21
N LYS A 63 -21.23 33.22 -9.47
CA LYS A 63 -21.66 32.17 -10.41
C LYS A 63 -20.51 31.25 -10.79
N LEU A 64 -19.29 31.79 -10.97
CA LEU A 64 -18.08 31.03 -11.24
C LEU A 64 -17.65 30.19 -10.02
N GLN A 65 -17.69 30.77 -8.82
CA GLN A 65 -17.42 30.07 -7.56
C GLN A 65 -18.36 28.88 -7.35
N ARG A 66 -19.65 29.01 -7.68
CA ARG A 66 -20.61 27.89 -7.63
C ARG A 66 -20.26 26.79 -8.62
N LYS A 67 -19.84 27.14 -9.85
CA LYS A 67 -19.37 26.15 -10.84
C LYS A 67 -18.12 25.42 -10.35
N ILE A 68 -17.15 26.13 -9.79
CA ILE A 68 -15.93 25.55 -9.22
C ILE A 68 -16.28 24.61 -8.06
N ASN A 69 -17.13 25.04 -7.13
CA ASN A 69 -17.60 24.19 -6.03
C ASN A 69 -18.36 22.94 -6.51
N MET A 70 -19.12 23.03 -7.61
CA MET A 70 -19.75 21.84 -8.21
C MET A 70 -18.72 20.87 -8.80
N LEU A 71 -17.70 21.37 -9.49
CA LEU A 71 -16.65 20.54 -10.08
C LEU A 71 -15.76 19.89 -9.01
N ILE A 72 -15.44 20.61 -7.93
CA ILE A 72 -14.72 20.05 -6.78
C ILE A 72 -15.53 18.92 -6.15
N LYS A 73 -16.84 19.11 -5.91
CA LYS A 73 -17.72 18.06 -5.39
C LYS A 73 -17.80 16.85 -6.33
N GLN A 74 -17.86 17.08 -7.64
CA GLN A 74 -17.86 16.01 -8.63
C GLN A 74 -16.52 15.24 -8.63
N MET A 75 -15.41 15.94 -8.44
CA MET A 75 -14.08 15.34 -8.30
C MET A 75 -13.99 14.47 -7.03
N GLU A 76 -14.43 14.96 -5.87
CA GLU A 76 -14.45 14.19 -4.63
C GLU A 76 -15.34 12.95 -4.74
N TYR A 77 -16.51 13.07 -5.35
CA TYR A 77 -17.42 11.95 -5.58
C TYR A 77 -16.80 10.88 -6.49
N ASN A 78 -16.17 11.30 -7.59
CA ASN A 78 -15.46 10.41 -8.50
C ASN A 78 -14.27 9.74 -7.81
N PHE A 79 -13.53 10.47 -6.98
CA PHE A 79 -12.43 9.94 -6.19
C PHE A 79 -12.90 8.84 -5.22
N GLN A 80 -13.95 9.08 -4.43
CA GLN A 80 -14.47 8.08 -3.49
C GLN A 80 -14.99 6.82 -4.21
N LYS A 81 -15.66 7.00 -5.36
CA LYS A 81 -16.07 5.89 -6.23
C LYS A 81 -14.86 5.11 -6.77
N ASN A 82 -13.83 5.80 -7.23
CA ASN A 82 -12.61 5.21 -7.78
C ASN A 82 -11.83 4.47 -6.70
N VAL A 83 -11.69 5.01 -5.48
CA VAL A 83 -11.05 4.32 -4.35
C VAL A 83 -11.77 3.01 -4.05
N SER A 84 -13.10 3.04 -3.99
CA SER A 84 -13.91 1.85 -3.70
C SER A 84 -13.82 0.79 -4.82
N ARG A 85 -13.85 1.20 -6.10
CA ARG A 85 -13.66 0.29 -7.24
C ARG A 85 -12.25 -0.28 -7.30
N ASN A 86 -11.24 0.58 -7.13
CA ASN A 86 -9.84 0.18 -7.18
C ASN A 86 -9.49 -0.79 -6.06
N MET A 87 -10.08 -0.62 -4.86
CA MET A 87 -9.92 -1.57 -3.76
C MET A 87 -10.52 -2.94 -4.11
N LYS A 88 -11.74 -2.97 -4.66
CA LYS A 88 -12.39 -4.21 -5.10
C LYS A 88 -11.56 -4.93 -6.17
N ILE A 89 -11.10 -4.23 -7.20
CA ILE A 89 -10.27 -4.80 -8.28
C ILE A 89 -8.96 -5.35 -7.72
N LYS A 90 -8.26 -4.58 -6.87
CA LYS A 90 -7.00 -5.03 -6.24
C LYS A 90 -7.23 -6.28 -5.40
N MET A 91 -8.28 -6.33 -4.60
CA MET A 91 -8.63 -7.49 -3.77
C MET A 91 -8.92 -8.72 -4.62
N THR A 92 -9.81 -8.60 -5.61
CA THR A 92 -10.18 -9.72 -6.49
C THR A 92 -8.98 -10.25 -7.28
N CYS A 93 -8.18 -9.39 -7.90
CA CYS A 93 -7.00 -9.82 -8.64
C CYS A 93 -5.95 -10.48 -7.73
N THR A 94 -5.73 -9.92 -6.53
CA THR A 94 -4.79 -10.52 -5.57
C THR A 94 -5.26 -11.90 -5.12
N LEU A 95 -6.57 -12.07 -4.89
CA LEU A 95 -7.16 -13.36 -4.51
C LEU A 95 -6.98 -14.42 -5.62
N ILE A 96 -7.25 -14.05 -6.87
CA ILE A 96 -7.09 -14.95 -8.02
C ILE A 96 -5.63 -15.36 -8.19
N LEU A 97 -4.70 -14.41 -8.12
CA LEU A 97 -3.28 -14.68 -8.29
C LEU A 97 -2.69 -15.49 -7.13
N TYR A 98 -3.20 -15.28 -5.91
CA TYR A 98 -2.86 -16.13 -4.77
C TYR A 98 -3.31 -17.58 -5.01
N PHE A 99 -4.55 -17.78 -5.43
CA PHE A 99 -5.06 -19.12 -5.74
C PHE A 99 -4.26 -19.81 -6.85
N PHE A 100 -3.99 -19.07 -7.94
CA PHE A 100 -3.16 -19.57 -9.03
C PHE A 100 -1.75 -19.95 -8.57
N SER A 101 -1.14 -19.15 -7.69
CA SER A 101 0.16 -19.46 -7.11
C SER A 101 0.14 -20.74 -6.28
N VAL A 102 -0.87 -20.93 -5.43
CA VAL A 102 -1.01 -22.15 -4.63
C VAL A 102 -1.16 -23.38 -5.52
N VAL A 103 -2.02 -23.31 -6.55
CA VAL A 103 -2.22 -24.41 -7.51
C VAL A 103 -0.93 -24.72 -8.27
N SER A 104 -0.22 -23.69 -8.73
CA SER A 104 1.05 -23.83 -9.43
C SER A 104 2.13 -24.50 -8.57
N ASN A 105 2.26 -24.09 -7.30
CA ASN A 105 3.15 -24.73 -6.33
C ASN A 105 2.76 -26.20 -6.10
N TYR A 106 1.48 -26.50 -5.96
CA TYR A 106 0.99 -27.86 -5.76
C TYR A 106 1.31 -28.77 -6.96
N ILE A 107 1.09 -28.29 -8.18
CA ILE A 107 1.44 -29.04 -9.41
C ILE A 107 2.94 -29.32 -9.47
N PHE A 108 3.76 -28.32 -9.14
CA PHE A 108 5.21 -28.46 -9.14
C PHE A 108 5.68 -29.51 -8.12
N ILE A 109 5.21 -29.43 -6.87
CA ILE A 109 5.48 -30.44 -5.84
C ILE A 109 5.02 -31.82 -6.31
N SER A 110 3.82 -31.92 -6.89
CA SER A 110 3.25 -33.20 -7.29
C SER A 110 4.05 -33.88 -8.41
N LYS A 111 4.67 -33.12 -9.31
CA LYS A 111 5.52 -33.68 -10.37
C LYS A 111 6.85 -34.24 -9.86
N TYR A 112 7.46 -33.58 -8.88
CA TYR A 112 8.83 -33.89 -8.41
C TYR A 112 8.88 -34.59 -7.05
N ARG A 113 7.73 -35.04 -6.53
CA ARG A 113 7.60 -35.64 -5.19
C ARG A 113 8.39 -36.92 -4.94
N TYR A 114 8.78 -37.65 -5.99
CA TYR A 114 9.55 -38.89 -5.88
C TYR A 114 11.05 -38.70 -6.14
N GLU A 115 11.50 -37.47 -6.44
CA GLU A 115 12.91 -37.22 -6.67
C GLU A 115 13.68 -37.04 -5.35
N ILE A 116 14.84 -37.70 -5.30
CA ILE A 116 15.78 -37.63 -4.18
C ILE A 116 16.66 -36.40 -4.36
N VAL A 117 16.66 -35.52 -3.35
CA VAL A 117 17.40 -34.25 -3.40
C VAL A 117 18.82 -34.37 -2.87
N LEU A 118 18.99 -35.09 -1.75
CA LEU A 118 20.28 -35.31 -1.12
C LEU A 118 20.33 -36.75 -0.59
N ASP A 119 21.35 -37.50 -1.00
CA ASP A 119 21.53 -38.93 -0.70
C ASP A 119 22.55 -39.20 0.44
N GLN A 120 23.20 -38.15 0.96
CA GLN A 120 24.27 -38.25 1.97
C GLN A 120 24.07 -37.22 3.09
N LEU A 121 22.98 -37.33 3.87
CA LEU A 121 22.84 -36.57 5.11
C LEU A 121 23.40 -37.36 6.31
N PRO A 122 24.25 -36.76 7.17
CA PRO A 122 24.62 -37.35 8.44
C PRO A 122 23.37 -37.51 9.32
N SER A 123 23.04 -38.74 9.69
CA SER A 123 21.82 -39.07 10.45
C SER A 123 21.78 -38.43 11.84
N GLU A 124 22.93 -38.00 12.38
CA GLU A 124 23.09 -37.42 13.70
C GLU A 124 22.54 -35.99 13.82
N TRP A 125 22.53 -35.20 12.74
CA TRP A 125 22.13 -33.78 12.81
C TRP A 125 20.62 -33.57 13.00
N PHE A 126 19.80 -34.58 12.64
CA PHE A 126 18.35 -34.44 12.58
C PHE A 126 17.59 -35.47 13.44
N SER A 127 18.27 -36.23 14.30
CA SER A 127 17.61 -37.13 15.25
C SER A 127 16.82 -36.31 16.29
N PRO A 128 15.52 -36.59 16.55
CA PRO A 128 14.66 -37.70 16.09
C PRO A 128 13.76 -37.38 14.87
N PHE A 129 13.84 -36.18 14.29
CA PHE A 129 13.00 -35.74 13.17
C PHE A 129 13.40 -36.29 11.80
N SER A 130 14.41 -37.16 11.72
CA SER A 130 14.84 -37.82 10.49
C SER A 130 13.70 -38.48 9.71
N TRP A 131 12.68 -39.01 10.40
CA TRP A 131 11.50 -39.59 9.74
C TRP A 131 10.66 -38.55 8.99
N LEU A 132 10.52 -37.34 9.52
CA LEU A 132 9.74 -36.26 8.91
C LEU A 132 10.43 -35.69 7.65
N ILE A 133 11.76 -35.70 7.65
CA ILE A 133 12.61 -35.19 6.57
C ILE A 133 12.66 -36.16 5.39
N SER A 134 12.60 -37.46 5.67
CA SER A 134 12.61 -38.49 4.66
C SER A 134 11.22 -38.74 4.07
N TRP A 135 10.11 -38.45 4.77
CA TRP A 135 8.76 -38.57 4.22
C TRP A 135 8.57 -37.75 2.91
N PRO A 136 8.09 -38.31 1.79
CA PRO A 136 7.45 -39.63 1.54
C PRO A 136 8.37 -40.80 1.14
N LEU A 137 9.69 -40.62 1.08
CA LEU A 137 10.66 -41.67 0.76
C LEU A 137 11.16 -42.36 2.05
N SER A 138 10.86 -43.65 2.25
CA SER A 138 11.29 -44.44 3.43
C SER A 138 12.81 -44.75 3.49
N LYS A 139 13.68 -43.93 2.88
CA LYS A 139 15.13 -44.12 2.92
C LYS A 139 15.78 -43.26 4.00
N VAL A 140 16.53 -43.91 4.89
CA VAL A 140 17.28 -43.27 5.99
C VAL A 140 18.51 -42.56 5.42
N GLY A 141 18.73 -41.30 5.81
CA GLY A 141 19.87 -40.50 5.33
C GLY A 141 19.58 -39.69 4.06
N THR A 142 18.34 -39.73 3.56
CA THR A 142 17.90 -39.02 2.36
C THR A 142 16.94 -37.88 2.69
N MET A 143 17.12 -36.72 2.05
CA MET A 143 16.20 -35.57 2.15
C MET A 143 15.18 -35.59 1.02
N SER A 144 13.89 -35.58 1.37
CA SER A 144 12.81 -35.51 0.37
C SER A 144 12.71 -34.14 -0.29
N PHE A 145 12.36 -34.13 -1.59
CA PHE A 145 12.09 -32.89 -2.32
C PHE A 145 10.98 -32.06 -1.68
N PHE A 146 9.97 -32.73 -1.10
CA PHE A 146 8.89 -32.06 -0.38
C PHE A 146 9.42 -31.21 0.78
N PHE A 147 10.27 -31.78 1.63
CA PHE A 147 10.85 -31.09 2.78
C PHE A 147 11.76 -29.95 2.33
N TRP A 148 12.61 -30.18 1.31
CA TRP A 148 13.44 -29.12 0.70
C TRP A 148 12.59 -27.94 0.19
N PHE A 149 11.53 -28.24 -0.56
CA PHE A 149 10.64 -27.23 -1.12
C PHE A 149 9.89 -26.43 -0.05
N CYS A 150 9.48 -27.09 1.04
CA CYS A 150 8.88 -26.40 2.19
C CYS A 150 9.89 -25.44 2.84
N CYS A 151 11.14 -25.84 3.02
CA CYS A 151 12.18 -24.97 3.55
C CYS A 151 12.44 -23.77 2.65
N THR A 152 12.58 -23.96 1.34
CA THR A 152 12.83 -22.85 0.40
C THR A 152 11.65 -21.88 0.34
N ASN A 153 10.41 -22.40 0.33
CA ASN A 153 9.21 -21.57 0.34
C ASN A 153 9.04 -20.79 1.65
N TYR A 154 9.35 -21.41 2.79
CA TYR A 154 9.36 -20.73 4.08
C TYR A 154 10.40 -19.61 4.14
N VAL A 155 11.62 -19.88 3.68
CA VAL A 155 12.70 -18.87 3.63
C VAL A 155 12.34 -17.72 2.66
N ALA A 156 11.77 -18.03 1.50
CA ALA A 156 11.29 -17.01 0.56
C ALA A 156 10.23 -16.11 1.22
N GLN A 157 9.26 -16.72 1.93
CA GLN A 157 8.24 -15.97 2.65
C GLN A 157 8.84 -15.11 3.77
N ALA A 158 9.73 -15.66 4.60
CA ALA A 158 10.37 -14.95 5.70
C ALA A 158 11.21 -13.76 5.20
N THR A 159 11.98 -13.95 4.13
CA THR A 159 12.82 -12.90 3.54
C THR A 159 11.98 -11.72 3.07
N VAL A 160 10.88 -12.00 2.38
CA VAL A 160 10.07 -10.94 1.79
C VAL A 160 9.14 -10.27 2.82
N ASN A 161 8.60 -11.02 3.78
CA ASN A 161 7.82 -10.46 4.88
C ASN A 161 8.71 -9.65 5.84
N GLY A 162 9.90 -10.15 6.17
CA GLY A 162 10.90 -9.42 6.96
C GLY A 162 11.29 -8.09 6.32
N SER A 163 11.50 -8.07 5.00
CA SER A 163 11.78 -6.82 4.26
C SER A 163 10.65 -5.78 4.35
N LEU A 164 9.40 -6.22 4.56
CA LEU A 164 8.24 -5.35 4.66
C LEU A 164 8.07 -4.80 6.08
N VAL A 165 8.29 -5.65 7.09
CA VAL A 165 8.31 -5.24 8.51
C VAL A 165 9.40 -4.21 8.76
N LEU A 166 10.61 -4.44 8.25
CA LEU A 166 11.72 -3.49 8.38
C LEU A 166 11.43 -2.16 7.69
N ARG A 167 10.78 -2.16 6.51
CA ARG A 167 10.39 -0.92 5.83
C ARG A 167 9.30 -0.16 6.60
N LYS A 168 8.31 -0.86 7.16
CA LYS A 168 7.26 -0.25 8.00
C LYS A 168 7.87 0.33 9.28
N LEU A 169 8.71 -0.42 9.99
CA LEU A 169 9.38 0.04 11.20
C LEU A 169 10.29 1.23 10.91
N LYS A 170 11.07 1.19 9.82
CA LYS A 170 11.90 2.34 9.41
C LYS A 170 11.05 3.58 9.10
N SER A 171 9.88 3.42 8.47
CA SER A 171 8.97 4.54 8.22
C SER A 171 8.34 5.10 9.50
N ILE A 172 8.02 4.25 10.48
CA ILE A 172 7.45 4.66 11.77
C ILE A 172 8.51 5.36 12.62
N LEU A 173 9.74 4.82 12.68
CA LEU A 173 10.87 5.44 13.36
C LEU A 173 11.21 6.81 12.75
N LEU A 174 11.28 6.90 11.42
CA LEU A 174 11.48 8.19 10.73
C LEU A 174 10.34 9.18 11.00
N CYS A 175 9.10 8.70 11.14
CA CYS A 175 7.95 9.54 11.47
C CYS A 175 8.00 10.03 12.92
N SER A 176 8.38 9.17 13.86
CA SER A 176 8.58 9.50 15.28
C SER A 176 9.66 10.56 15.44
N THR A 177 10.85 10.34 14.86
CA THR A 177 11.96 11.32 14.93
C THR A 177 11.60 12.66 14.30
N LYS A 178 10.80 12.66 13.23
CA LYS A 178 10.32 13.90 12.60
C LYS A 178 9.29 14.63 13.47
N MET A 179 8.48 13.91 14.23
CA MET A 179 7.47 14.47 15.13
C MET A 179 8.13 15.07 16.39
N ASP A 180 9.15 14.42 16.93
CA ASP A 180 9.96 14.93 18.04
C ASP A 180 10.71 16.22 17.63
N PHE A 181 11.32 16.24 16.44
CA PHE A 181 11.97 17.44 15.90
C PHE A 181 10.98 18.60 15.69
N LEU A 182 9.77 18.32 15.21
CA LEU A 182 8.74 19.36 15.05
C LEU A 182 8.25 19.89 16.40
N ASN A 183 8.12 19.03 17.41
CA ASN A 183 7.77 19.47 18.77
C ASN A 183 8.87 20.35 19.38
N ASP A 184 10.14 20.01 19.18
CA ASP A 184 11.25 20.84 19.65
C ASP A 184 11.29 22.21 18.93
N VAL A 185 11.05 22.26 17.62
CA VAL A 185 10.97 23.52 16.87
C VAL A 185 9.77 24.37 17.31
N VAL A 186 8.62 23.75 17.63
CA VAL A 186 7.44 24.46 18.13
C VAL A 186 7.66 25.00 19.55
N GLN A 187 8.35 24.27 20.43
CA GLN A 187 8.69 24.74 21.77
C GLN A 187 9.69 25.91 21.74
N VAL A 188 10.65 25.90 20.82
CA VAL A 188 11.61 27.00 20.66
C VAL A 188 10.94 28.28 20.09
N ASN A 189 9.92 28.14 19.23
CA ASN A 189 9.17 29.28 18.67
C ASN A 189 7.95 29.71 19.52
N GLY A 190 7.60 28.99 20.58
CA GLY A 190 6.38 29.18 21.37
C GLY A 190 6.35 30.35 22.35
N ARG A 191 7.37 31.24 22.37
CA ARG A 191 7.37 32.40 23.26
C ARG A 191 6.87 33.66 22.54
N GLN A 192 5.55 33.77 22.34
CA GLN A 192 4.70 34.99 22.36
C GLN A 192 3.30 34.70 21.75
N PRO A 193 2.23 34.60 22.55
CA PRO A 193 0.89 34.97 22.07
C PRO A 193 0.56 36.38 22.59
N LYS A 194 0.72 37.39 21.73
CA LYS A 194 0.03 38.67 21.91
C LYS A 194 -1.47 38.39 21.80
N GLN A 195 -2.16 38.59 22.93
CA GLN A 195 -3.60 38.73 23.01
C GLN A 195 -4.08 39.74 21.95
N LEU A 196 -4.70 39.26 20.88
CA LEU A 196 -5.65 40.07 20.10
C LEU A 196 -7.04 39.64 20.55
N THR A 197 -7.54 40.42 21.50
CA THR A 197 -8.93 40.48 21.94
C THR A 197 -9.86 40.62 20.74
N TRP A 198 -10.72 39.62 20.55
CA TRP A 198 -11.93 39.77 19.76
C TRP A 198 -12.87 40.72 20.49
N VAL A 199 -13.06 41.93 19.94
CA VAL A 199 -14.15 42.82 20.31
C VAL A 199 -15.45 42.11 19.99
N LYS A 200 -16.14 41.63 21.02
CA LYS A 200 -17.54 41.21 20.94
C LYS A 200 -18.24 41.45 22.27
N ASP A 201 -18.27 42.72 22.67
CA ASP A 201 -19.18 43.21 23.71
C ASP A 201 -20.43 43.78 23.03
N THR A 202 -21.37 42.87 22.78
CA THR A 202 -22.79 43.20 22.74
C THR A 202 -23.28 43.32 24.19
N HIS A 203 -23.47 44.54 24.70
CA HIS A 203 -24.48 44.87 25.71
C HIS A 203 -24.82 46.37 25.70
N MET A 204 -26.12 46.65 25.49
CA MET A 204 -26.94 47.73 26.06
C MET A 204 -26.41 49.17 26.11
N ASN A 205 -27.05 50.12 25.39
CA ASN A 205 -28.11 51.00 25.89
C ASN A 205 -28.40 52.17 24.93
N GLU A 206 -29.71 52.44 24.70
CA GLU A 206 -30.41 53.73 24.51
C GLU A 206 -31.66 53.46 23.65
N GLN A 207 -32.85 53.24 24.23
CA GLN A 207 -33.78 54.28 24.73
C GLN A 207 -34.07 55.37 23.68
N VAL A 208 -35.17 55.25 22.92
CA VAL A 208 -36.16 56.34 22.75
C VAL A 208 -37.54 55.71 22.49
N THR A 209 -38.39 55.78 23.52
CA THR A 209 -39.86 55.80 23.39
C THR A 209 -40.34 57.25 23.26
N PHE A 210 -41.48 57.37 22.57
CA PHE A 210 -42.30 58.55 22.23
C PHE A 210 -41.98 59.24 20.91
#